data_AF-A0A1G0FV69-F1
#
_entry.id   AF-A0A1G0FV69-F1
#
_cell.length_a   1.000
_cell.length_b   1.000
_cell.length_c   1.000
_cell.angle_alpha   90.00
_cell.angle_beta   90.00
_cell.angle_gamma   90.00
#
_symmetry.space_group_name_H-M   'P 1'
#
loop_
_entity.id
_entity.type
_entity.pdbx_description
1 polymer ?
#
loop_
_entity_poly.entity_id
_entity_poly.type
_entity_poly.pdbx_seq_one_letter_code
_entity_poly.pdbx_strand_id
1 'polypeptide(L)' 'MSLTDAERHFAKRAIRRKKLFLGLSITSVIVGLGLALFYIWQFNTQPGFAPGIHFVLVLLILLMARQNLRQYYYAKILKN' A
#
# COMPACT_ATOMS: atom_id res chain seq x y z
N MET A 1 0.39 -21.74 -27.36
CA MET A 1 0.65 -22.02 -25.94
C MET A 1 -0.63 -21.70 -25.18
N SER A 2 -1.48 -22.69 -24.94
CA SER A 2 -2.78 -22.50 -24.28
C SER A 2 -2.55 -22.34 -22.77
N LEU A 3 -3.03 -21.23 -22.20
CA LEU A 3 -3.04 -21.00 -20.75
C LEU A 3 -3.69 -22.18 -20.03
N THR A 4 -3.00 -22.77 -19.07
CA THR A 4 -3.51 -23.92 -18.30
C THR A 4 -4.67 -23.46 -17.40
N ASP A 5 -5.64 -24.33 -17.13
CA ASP A 5 -6.82 -23.99 -16.31
C ASP A 5 -6.46 -23.46 -14.90
N ALA A 6 -5.29 -23.84 -14.38
CA ALA A 6 -4.72 -23.31 -13.16
C ALA A 6 -4.39 -21.81 -13.24
N GLU A 7 -3.83 -21.35 -14.37
CA GLU A 7 -3.50 -19.94 -14.61
C GLU A 7 -4.78 -19.10 -14.76
N ARG A 8 -5.83 -19.65 -15.40
CA ARG A 8 -7.15 -19.02 -15.47
C ARG A 8 -7.81 -18.86 -14.11
N HIS A 9 -7.71 -19.86 -13.23
CA HIS A 9 -8.24 -19.78 -11.86
C HIS A 9 -7.45 -18.82 -10.96
N PHE A 10 -6.12 -18.77 -11.10
CA PHE A 10 -5.26 -17.79 -10.44
C PHE A 10 -5.55 -16.37 -10.91
N ALA A 11 -5.66 -16.16 -12.23
CA ALA A 11 -6.02 -14.88 -12.82
C ALA A 11 -7.39 -14.41 -12.31
N LYS A 12 -8.42 -15.27 -12.30
CA LYS A 12 -9.75 -14.93 -11.77
C LYS A 12 -9.72 -14.55 -10.28
N ARG A 13 -8.95 -15.24 -9.43
CA ARG A 13 -8.78 -14.90 -8.00
C ARG A 13 -8.01 -13.59 -7.81
N ALA A 14 -6.92 -13.39 -8.54
CA ALA A 14 -6.14 -12.16 -8.51
C ALA A 14 -6.98 -10.95 -8.97
N ILE A 15 -7.78 -11.13 -10.03
CA ILE A 15 -8.71 -10.12 -10.54
C ILE A 15 -9.81 -9.80 -9.53
N ARG A 16 -10.34 -10.78 -8.78
CA ARG A 16 -11.34 -10.53 -7.72
C ARG A 16 -10.76 -9.69 -6.57
N ARG A 17 -9.49 -9.91 -6.20
CA ARG A 17 -8.81 -9.18 -5.12
C ARG A 17 -8.25 -7.82 -5.53
N LYS A 18 -8.34 -7.46 -6.82
CA LYS A 18 -7.94 -6.14 -7.35
C LYS A 18 -8.51 -4.98 -6.52
N LYS A 19 -9.80 -5.01 -6.17
CA LYS A 19 -10.42 -3.95 -5.35
C LYS A 19 -9.86 -3.90 -3.92
N LEU A 20 -9.43 -5.03 -3.36
CA LEU A 20 -8.80 -5.09 -2.03
C LEU A 20 -7.41 -4.44 -2.05
N PHE A 21 -6.59 -4.68 -3.07
CA PHE A 21 -5.28 -4.02 -3.18
C PHE A 21 -5.39 -2.50 -3.32
N LEU A 22 -6.39 -2.03 -4.07
CA LEU A 22 -6.68 -0.60 -4.17
C LEU A 22 -7.14 -0.01 -2.84
N GLY A 23 -8.05 -0.70 -2.14
CA GLY A 23 -8.51 -0.32 -0.80
C GLY A 23 -7.35 -0.25 0.20
N LEU A 24 -6.54 -1.30 0.28
CA LEU A 24 -5.36 -1.36 1.15
C LEU A 24 -4.35 -0.26 0.83
N SER A 25 -4.14 0.05 -0.44
CA SER A 25 -3.27 1.17 -0.83
C SER A 25 -3.82 2.50 -0.32
N ILE A 26 -5.11 2.79 -0.54
CA ILE A 26 -5.74 4.05 -0.11
C ILE A 26 -5.70 4.16 1.42
N THR A 27 -6.11 3.10 2.13
CA THR A 27 -6.08 3.08 3.60
C THR A 27 -4.66 3.29 4.12
N SER A 28 -3.66 2.63 3.53
CA SER A 28 -2.25 2.81 3.94
C SER A 28 -1.76 4.24 3.69
N VAL A 29 -2.18 4.88 2.60
CA VAL A 29 -1.86 6.31 2.34
C VAL A 29 -2.49 7.21 3.41
N ILE A 30 -3.78 7.00 3.73
CA ILE A 30 -4.48 7.79 4.75
C ILE A 30 -3.79 7.65 6.11
N VAL A 31 -3.49 6.41 6.53
CA VAL A 31 -2.80 6.12 7.79
C VAL A 31 -1.40 6.75 7.80
N GLY A 32 -0.64 6.59 6.71
CA GLY A 32 0.70 7.17 6.59
C GLY A 32 0.71 8.69 6.68
N LEU A 33 -0.22 9.37 6.01
CA LEU A 33 -0.39 10.83 6.08
C LEU A 33 -0.82 11.29 7.48
N GLY A 34 -1.78 10.59 8.10
CA GLY A 34 -2.22 10.90 9.46
C GLY A 34 -1.08 10.81 10.47
N LEU A 35 -0.29 9.73 10.40
CA LEU A 35 0.90 9.55 11.24
C LEU A 35 1.98 10.60 10.95
N ALA A 36 2.20 10.95 9.69
CA ALA A 36 3.16 12.00 9.33
C ALA A 36 2.80 13.34 9.99
N LEU A 37 1.53 13.77 9.85
CA LEU A 37 1.04 15.01 10.46
C LEU A 37 1.13 14.95 12.00
N PHE A 38 0.75 13.81 12.58
CA PHE A 38 0.81 13.60 14.02
C PHE A 38 2.24 13.69 14.56
N TYR A 39 3.20 13.02 13.92
CA TYR A 39 4.60 13.05 14.34
C TYR A 39 5.27 14.40 14.11
N ILE A 40 4.88 15.15 13.06
CA ILE A 40 5.31 16.54 12.87
C ILE A 40 4.81 17.41 14.02
N TRP A 41 3.54 17.26 14.42
CA TRP A 41 3.01 17.99 15.57
C TRP A 41 3.72 17.61 16.88
N GLN A 42 4.00 16.31 17.07
CA GLN A 42 4.68 15.80 18.25
C GLN A 42 6.13 16.30 18.34
N PHE A 43 6.84 16.37 17.21
CA PHE A 43 8.18 16.96 17.12
C PHE A 43 8.22 18.43 17.51
N ASN A 44 7.20 19.21 17.12
CA ASN A 44 7.13 20.64 17.46
C ASN A 44 6.71 20.89 18.92
N THR A 45 5.99 19.95 19.53
CA THR A 45 5.41 20.13 20.87
C THR A 45 6.28 19.51 21.98
N GLN A 46 7.02 18.44 21.68
CA GLN A 46 7.76 17.66 22.68
C GLN A 46 9.28 17.75 22.46
N PRO A 47 10.04 18.37 23.37
CA PRO A 47 11.48 18.61 23.21
C PRO A 47 12.39 17.36 23.33
N GLY A 48 11.83 16.14 23.35
CA GLY A 48 12.56 14.86 23.38
C GLY A 48 12.11 13.87 22.32
N PHE A 49 11.25 14.29 21.38
CA PHE A 49 10.73 13.40 20.35
C PHE A 49 11.82 13.09 19.31
N ALA A 50 12.11 11.80 19.10
CA ALA A 50 13.10 11.33 18.13
C ALA A 50 12.40 10.98 16.79
N PRO A 51 12.35 11.90 15.80
CA PRO A 51 11.55 11.69 14.59
C PRO A 51 12.07 10.57 13.69
N GLY A 52 13.33 10.14 13.84
CA GLY A 52 13.97 9.20 12.92
C GLY A 52 13.21 7.88 12.76
N ILE A 53 12.89 7.19 13.87
CA ILE A 53 12.19 5.89 13.82
C ILE A 53 10.76 6.05 13.27
N HIS A 54 10.08 7.12 13.69
CA HIS A 54 8.72 7.43 13.27
C HIS A 54 8.63 7.77 11.77
N PHE A 55 9.64 8.45 11.23
CA PHE A 55 9.76 8.73 9.82
C PHE A 55 9.96 7.45 9.00
N VAL A 56 10.82 6.53 9.46
CA VAL A 56 11.01 5.22 8.82
C VAL A 56 9.69 4.43 8.81
N LEU A 57 8.94 4.43 9.91
CA LEU A 57 7.61 3.80 9.99
C LEU A 57 6.65 4.35 8.95
N VAL A 58 6.53 5.67 8.84
CA VAL A 58 5.69 6.33 7.82
C VAL A 58 6.13 5.94 6.42
N LEU A 59 7.44 5.94 6.14
CA LEU A 59 7.96 5.52 4.85
C LEU A 59 7.61 4.07 4.51
N LEU A 60 7.74 3.14 5.46
CA LEU A 60 7.39 1.73 5.25
C LEU A 60 5.90 1.57 4.92
N ILE A 61 5.01 2.29 5.60
CA ILE A 61 3.58 2.30 5.33
C ILE A 61 3.28 2.81 3.91
N LEU A 62 3.91 3.91 3.50
CA LEU A 62 3.73 4.47 2.16
C LEU A 62 4.34 3.59 1.06
N LEU A 63 5.46 2.92 1.34
CA LEU A 63 6.07 1.95 0.44
C LEU A 63 5.17 0.74 0.23
N MET A 64 4.59 0.21 1.31
CA MET A 64 3.56 -0.85 1.26
C MET A 64 2.37 -0.42 0.41
N ALA A 65 1.87 0.81 0.60
CA ALA A 65 0.80 1.36 -0.23
C ALA A 65 1.16 1.33 -1.72
N ARG A 66 2.37 1.80 -2.07
CA ARG A 66 2.87 1.81 -3.44
C ARG A 66 3.03 0.40 -4.02
N GLN A 67 3.48 -0.57 -3.22
CA GLN A 67 3.57 -1.97 -3.62
C GLN A 67 2.18 -2.54 -3.95
N ASN A 68 1.19 -2.30 -3.08
CA ASN A 68 -0.19 -2.70 -3.29
C ASN A 68 -0.80 -2.07 -4.55
N LEU A 69 -0.52 -0.78 -4.79
CA LEU A 69 -0.96 -0.08 -6.00
C LEU A 69 -0.33 -0.67 -7.27
N ARG A 70 0.96 -1.03 -7.22
CA ARG A 70 1.65 -1.66 -8.35
C ARG A 70 1.03 -3.02 -8.68
N GLN A 71 0.72 -3.84 -7.68
CA GLN A 71 0.02 -5.11 -7.86
C GLN A 71 -1.37 -4.90 -8.47
N TYR A 72 -2.09 -3.84 -8.08
CA TYR A 72 -3.35 -3.45 -8.71
C TYR A 72 -3.19 -3.13 -10.21
N TYR A 73 -2.16 -2.37 -10.59
CA TYR A 73 -1.89 -2.04 -11.99
C TYR A 73 -1.50 -3.27 -12.81
N TYR A 74 -0.64 -4.16 -12.30
CA TYR A 74 -0.33 -5.43 -12.97
C TYR A 74 -1.59 -6.28 -13.18
N ALA A 75 -2.43 -6.43 -12.15
CA ALA A 75 -3.70 -7.16 -12.28
C ALA A 75 -4.71 -6.46 -13.22
N LYS A 76 -4.61 -5.14 -13.43
CA LYS A 76 -5.41 -4.39 -14.41
C LYS A 76 -4.93 -4.65 -15.83
N ILE A 77 -3.62 -4.63 -16.07
CA ILE A 77 -3.02 -4.84 -17.38
C ILE A 77 -3.26 -6.28 -17.84
N LEU A 78 -3.07 -7.27 -16.96
CA LEU A 78 -3.25 -8.70 -17.28
C LEU A 78 -4.73 -9.10 -17.54
N LYS A 79 -5.69 -8.26 -17.16
CA LYS A 79 -7.12 -8.48 -17.39
C LYS A 79 -7.56 -7.99 -18.78
N ASN A 80 -6.84 -7.03 -19.35
CA ASN A 80 -7.07 -6.51 -20.71
C ASN A 80 -6.30 -7.37 -21.72
#